data_AF-A0A6G1ABS3-F1
#
_entry.id   AF-A0A6G1ABS3-F1
#
_cell.length_a   1.000
_cell.length_b   1.000
_cell.length_c   1.000
_cell.angle_alpha   90.00
_cell.angle_beta   90.00
_cell.angle_gamma   90.00
#
_symmetry.space_group_name_H-M   'P 1'
#
loop_
_entity.id
_entity.type
_entity.pdbx_description
1 polymer ?
#
loop_
_entity_poly.entity_id
_entity_poly.type
_entity_poly.pdbx_seq_one_letter_code
_entity_poly.pdbx_strand_id
1 'polypeptide(L)'
;IKNAINEIHNKMEVSNARIEEAERRISDLEDTIIEKQEADKKRDKLIQEQERRIRELSDTVKRNNIRIIGIPEEEERGKGAEGVLEQIIAENFPDLGKEVNVEIQEAQRTPLRRNLNRSSA
;
A
#
# COMPACT_ATOMS: atom_id res chain seq x y z
N ILE A 1 -27.89 28.99 59.61
CA ILE A 1 -27.56 29.86 58.45
C ILE A 1 -26.03 29.96 58.26
N LYS A 2 -25.26 30.48 59.23
CA LYS A 2 -23.80 30.67 59.11
C LYS A 2 -22.99 29.42 58.74
N ASN A 3 -23.27 28.27 59.36
CA ASN A 3 -22.56 27.01 59.06
C ASN A 3 -22.83 26.51 57.64
N ALA A 4 -24.07 26.59 57.18
CA ALA A 4 -24.44 26.20 55.81
C ALA A 4 -23.76 27.10 54.76
N ILE A 5 -23.62 28.41 55.03
CA ILE A 5 -22.88 29.34 54.16
C ILE A 5 -21.41 28.94 54.07
N ASN A 6 -20.77 28.59 55.20
CA ASN A 6 -19.36 28.17 55.21
C ASN A 6 -19.13 26.84 54.46
N GLU A 7 -20.04 25.87 54.59
CA GLU A 7 -19.96 24.62 53.84
C GLU A 7 -20.07 24.83 52.33
N ILE A 8 -20.98 25.73 51.89
CA ILE A 8 -21.13 26.10 50.49
C ILE A 8 -19.84 26.77 49.99
N HIS A 9 -19.27 27.70 50.76
CA HIS A 9 -18.03 28.37 50.39
C HIS A 9 -16.87 27.37 50.23
N ASN A 10 -16.67 26.46 51.18
CA ASN A 10 -15.62 25.43 51.07
C ASN A 10 -15.81 24.51 49.86
N LYS A 11 -17.06 24.11 49.56
CA LYS A 11 -17.35 23.31 48.36
C LYS A 11 -17.07 24.08 47.07
N MET A 12 -17.35 25.39 47.06
CA MET A 12 -17.04 26.27 45.93
C MET A 12 -15.53 26.37 45.71
N GLU A 13 -14.74 26.57 46.76
CA GLU A 13 -13.26 26.60 46.67
C GLU A 13 -12.70 25.29 46.12
N VAL A 14 -13.17 24.14 46.61
CA VAL A 14 -12.76 22.83 46.09
C VAL A 14 -13.16 22.65 44.62
N SER A 15 -14.35 23.13 44.24
CA SER A 15 -14.80 23.07 42.86
C SER A 15 -13.95 23.95 41.94
N ASN A 16 -13.59 25.16 42.38
CA ASN A 16 -12.75 26.09 41.62
C ASN A 16 -11.35 25.50 41.40
N ALA A 17 -10.72 24.95 42.44
CA ALA A 17 -9.42 24.31 42.31
C ALA A 17 -9.43 23.13 41.30
N ARG A 18 -10.52 22.35 41.28
CA ARG A 18 -10.70 21.27 40.29
C ARG A 18 -10.91 21.80 38.87
N ILE A 19 -11.58 22.94 38.71
CA ILE A 19 -11.76 23.60 37.41
C ILE A 19 -10.40 24.10 36.90
N GLU A 20 -9.62 24.80 37.71
CA GLU A 20 -8.28 25.27 37.34
C GLU A 20 -7.33 24.12 36.98
N GLU A 21 -7.41 22.99 37.68
CA GLU A 21 -6.66 21.79 37.31
C GLU A 21 -7.11 21.22 35.95
N ALA A 22 -8.43 21.14 35.73
CA ALA A 22 -8.97 20.66 34.47
C ALA A 22 -8.59 21.58 33.30
N GLU A 23 -8.65 22.89 33.47
CA GLU A 23 -8.26 23.89 32.47
C GLU A 23 -6.79 23.76 32.08
N ARG A 24 -5.88 23.62 33.05
CA ARG A 24 -4.45 23.38 32.76
C ARG A 24 -4.24 22.08 31.98
N ARG A 25 -4.90 21.00 32.40
CA ARG A 25 -4.80 19.71 31.69
C ARG A 25 -5.36 19.77 30.27
N ILE A 26 -6.42 20.55 30.04
CA ILE A 26 -6.97 20.77 28.70
C ILE A 26 -5.96 21.52 27.85
N SER A 27 -5.36 22.59 28.37
CA SER A 27 -4.30 23.35 27.66
C SER A 27 -3.13 22.46 27.25
N ASP A 28 -2.61 21.62 28.16
CA ASP A 28 -1.50 20.71 27.85
C ASP A 28 -1.88 19.68 26.77
N LEU A 29 -3.15 19.22 26.78
CA LEU A 29 -3.67 18.29 25.78
C LEU A 29 -3.85 18.96 24.42
N GLU A 30 -4.30 20.21 24.37
CA GLU A 30 -4.44 20.98 23.14
C GLU A 30 -3.08 21.14 22.44
N ASP A 31 -2.04 21.52 23.19
CA ASP A 31 -0.67 21.61 22.67
C ASP A 31 -0.19 20.26 22.13
N THR A 32 -0.39 19.19 22.90
CA THR A 32 -0.03 17.82 22.49
C THR A 32 -0.75 17.38 21.21
N ILE A 33 -2.02 17.76 21.04
CA ILE A 33 -2.80 17.44 19.84
C ILE A 33 -2.23 18.16 18.62
N ILE A 34 -1.86 19.43 18.75
CA ILE A 34 -1.24 20.21 17.67
C ILE A 34 0.07 19.56 17.23
N GLU A 35 0.95 19.20 18.18
CA GLU A 35 2.21 18.52 17.87
C GLU A 35 2.00 17.18 17.12
N LYS A 36 1.01 16.39 17.55
CA LYS A 36 0.66 15.13 16.89
C LYS A 36 0.16 15.36 15.47
N GLN A 37 -0.71 16.34 15.26
CA GLN A 37 -1.21 16.69 13.93
C GLN A 37 -0.08 17.11 12.98
N GLU A 38 0.91 17.86 13.47
CA GLU A 38 2.07 18.21 12.66
C GLU A 38 2.95 16.99 12.34
N ALA A 39 3.15 16.10 13.31
CA ALA A 39 3.89 14.86 13.10
C ALA A 39 3.19 13.95 12.08
N ASP A 40 1.87 13.85 12.12
CA ASP A 40 1.10 13.05 11.17
C ASP A 40 1.14 13.64 9.76
N LYS A 41 1.00 14.97 9.61
CA LYS A 41 1.22 15.63 8.30
C LYS A 41 2.60 15.35 7.72
N LYS A 42 3.65 15.27 8.55
CA LYS A 42 5.01 14.90 8.11
C LYS A 42 5.08 13.43 7.67
N ARG A 43 4.43 12.53 8.41
CA ARG A 43 4.35 11.10 8.05
C ARG A 43 3.59 10.89 6.74
N ASP A 44 2.48 11.58 6.52
CA ASP A 44 1.69 11.46 5.30
C ASP A 44 2.51 11.86 4.05
N LYS A 45 3.27 12.97 4.14
CA LYS A 45 4.18 13.38 3.07
C LYS A 45 5.26 12.32 2.79
N LEU A 46 5.79 11.71 3.85
CA LEU A 46 6.77 10.64 3.70
C LEU A 46 6.16 9.42 3.01
N ILE A 47 4.96 9.01 3.41
CA ILE A 47 4.24 7.88 2.80
C ILE A 47 4.02 8.14 1.31
N GLN A 48 3.51 9.32 0.95
CA GLN A 48 3.30 9.69 -0.47
C GLN A 48 4.58 9.61 -1.30
N GLU A 49 5.69 10.09 -0.75
CA GLU A 49 6.99 10.03 -1.42
C GLU A 49 7.51 8.59 -1.55
N GLN A 50 7.32 7.76 -0.52
CA GLN A 50 7.69 6.34 -0.59
C GLN A 50 6.83 5.58 -1.61
N GLU A 51 5.52 5.84 -1.66
CA GLU A 51 4.64 5.24 -2.67
C GLU A 51 5.07 5.60 -4.09
N ARG A 52 5.44 6.87 -4.32
CA ARG A 52 5.98 7.32 -5.62
C ARG A 52 7.25 6.56 -5.98
N ARG A 53 8.19 6.43 -5.06
CA ARG A 53 9.44 5.68 -5.27
C ARG A 53 9.19 4.20 -5.54
N ILE A 54 8.26 3.58 -4.83
CA ILE A 54 7.88 2.18 -5.06
C ILE A 54 7.31 2.00 -6.48
N ARG A 55 6.47 2.92 -6.95
CA ARG A 55 5.97 2.90 -8.33
C ARG A 55 7.11 3.00 -9.34
N GLU A 56 7.99 3.98 -9.20
CA GLU A 56 9.15 4.18 -10.09
C GLU A 56 10.08 2.97 -10.13
N LEU A 57 10.36 2.36 -8.97
CA LEU A 57 11.15 1.13 -8.88
C LEU A 57 10.43 -0.05 -9.53
N SER A 58 9.12 -0.19 -9.31
CA SER A 58 8.33 -1.25 -9.92
C SER A 58 8.31 -1.15 -11.44
N ASP A 59 8.14 0.07 -11.97
CA ASP A 59 8.17 0.34 -13.41
C ASP A 59 9.55 0.06 -14.00
N THR A 60 10.62 0.44 -13.28
CA THR A 60 12.00 0.14 -13.67
C THR A 60 12.26 -1.37 -13.74
N VAL A 61 11.85 -2.12 -12.72
CA VAL A 61 12.00 -3.59 -12.68
C VAL A 61 11.19 -4.28 -13.78
N LYS A 62 10.02 -3.74 -14.13
CA LYS A 62 9.12 -4.33 -15.14
C LYS A 62 9.36 -3.81 -16.55
N ARG A 63 10.32 -2.89 -16.76
CA ARG A 63 10.53 -2.19 -18.04
C ARG A 63 10.71 -3.13 -19.23
N ASN A 64 11.36 -4.28 -19.01
CA ASN A 64 11.64 -5.28 -20.06
C ASN A 64 10.63 -6.44 -20.05
N ASN A 65 9.60 -6.40 -19.21
CA ASN A 65 8.65 -7.50 -19.08
C ASN A 65 7.49 -7.30 -20.06
N ILE A 66 7.11 -8.37 -20.76
CA ILE A 66 5.96 -8.39 -21.67
C ILE A 66 4.85 -9.25 -21.06
N ARG A 67 3.60 -8.79 -21.15
CA ARG A 67 2.43 -9.57 -20.72
C ARG A 67 1.65 -10.08 -21.92
N ILE A 68 1.56 -11.40 -22.03
CA ILE A 68 0.78 -12.08 -23.06
C ILE A 68 -0.52 -12.58 -22.42
N ILE A 69 -1.64 -12.31 -23.08
CA ILE A 69 -2.99 -12.65 -22.60
C ILE A 69 -3.72 -13.50 -23.65
N GLY A 70 -4.74 -14.25 -23.22
CA GLY A 70 -5.54 -15.10 -24.10
C GLY A 70 -4.92 -16.47 -24.41
N ILE A 71 -3.77 -16.80 -23.81
CA ILE A 71 -3.15 -18.12 -23.93
C ILE A 71 -3.98 -19.14 -23.13
N PRO A 72 -4.43 -20.26 -23.74
CA PRO A 72 -5.09 -21.36 -23.02
C PRO A 72 -4.20 -21.95 -21.93
N GLU A 73 -4.79 -22.43 -20.83
CA GLU A 73 -4.00 -22.88 -19.69
C GLU A 73 -3.16 -24.14 -19.94
N GLU A 74 -3.58 -24.99 -20.89
CA GLU A 74 -2.89 -26.24 -21.25
C GLU A 74 -1.78 -26.04 -22.28
N GLU A 75 -1.67 -24.86 -22.90
CA GLU A 75 -0.71 -24.62 -23.98
C GLU A 75 0.73 -24.73 -23.49
N GLU A 76 0.99 -24.45 -22.22
CA GLU A 76 2.31 -24.55 -21.60
C GLU A 76 2.69 -26.00 -21.22
N ARG A 77 1.74 -26.96 -21.31
CA ARG A 77 1.98 -28.33 -20.87
C ARG A 77 3.01 -29.02 -21.77
N GLY A 78 4.12 -29.44 -21.19
CA GLY A 78 5.20 -30.16 -21.87
C GLY A 78 6.31 -29.28 -22.44
N LYS A 79 5.98 -28.08 -22.97
CA LYS A 79 6.96 -27.13 -23.54
C LYS A 79 7.27 -25.92 -22.64
N GLY A 80 6.53 -25.72 -21.55
CA GLY A 80 6.69 -24.58 -20.65
C GLY A 80 6.23 -23.25 -21.25
N ALA A 81 6.35 -22.16 -20.49
CA ALA A 81 5.98 -20.82 -20.95
C ALA A 81 6.94 -20.27 -22.02
N GLU A 82 8.22 -20.63 -21.96
CA GLU A 82 9.23 -20.26 -22.96
C GLU A 82 8.90 -20.87 -24.32
N GLY A 83 8.58 -22.17 -24.38
CA GLY A 83 8.21 -22.83 -25.63
C GLY A 83 6.92 -22.28 -26.26
N VAL A 84 5.97 -21.79 -25.44
CA VAL A 84 4.79 -21.07 -25.96
C VAL A 84 5.21 -19.74 -26.59
N LEU A 85 6.11 -18.98 -25.94
CA LEU A 85 6.60 -17.71 -26.48
C LEU A 85 7.35 -17.91 -27.80
N GLU A 86 8.21 -18.91 -27.89
CA GLU A 86 8.94 -19.26 -29.12
C GLU A 86 7.97 -19.56 -30.27
N GLN A 87 6.90 -20.33 -30.02
CA GLN A 87 5.88 -20.60 -31.02
C GLN A 87 5.14 -19.33 -31.46
N ILE A 88 4.77 -18.45 -30.52
CA ILE A 88 4.11 -17.18 -30.83
C ILE A 88 5.00 -16.31 -31.73
N ILE A 89 6.28 -16.22 -31.41
CA ILE A 89 7.25 -15.45 -32.22
C ILE A 89 7.38 -16.06 -33.61
N ALA A 90 7.53 -17.39 -33.72
CA ALA A 90 7.68 -18.05 -35.01
C ALA A 90 6.43 -17.90 -35.90
N GLU A 91 5.23 -17.97 -35.32
CA GLU A 91 3.97 -17.88 -36.06
C GLU A 91 3.62 -16.45 -36.47
N ASN A 92 3.91 -15.46 -35.62
CA ASN A 92 3.44 -14.07 -35.82
C ASN A 92 4.55 -13.10 -36.25
N PHE A 93 5.81 -13.38 -35.90
CA PHE A 93 6.96 -12.51 -36.12
C PHE A 93 8.17 -13.30 -36.67
N PRO A 94 8.03 -13.94 -37.84
CA PRO A 94 9.04 -14.88 -38.36
C PRO A 94 10.41 -14.24 -38.61
N ASP A 95 10.47 -12.93 -38.85
CA ASP A 95 11.72 -12.20 -39.05
C ASP A 95 12.45 -11.96 -37.73
N LEU A 96 11.71 -11.75 -36.63
CA LEU A 96 12.28 -11.55 -35.30
C LEU A 96 13.03 -12.80 -34.83
N GLY A 97 12.47 -13.99 -35.07
CA GLY A 97 13.10 -15.26 -34.71
C GLY A 97 14.31 -15.64 -35.56
N LYS A 98 14.54 -14.97 -36.70
CA LYS A 98 15.68 -15.23 -37.60
C LYS A 98 16.81 -14.23 -37.43
N GLU A 99 16.48 -12.96 -37.17
CA GLU A 99 17.45 -11.86 -37.17
C GLU A 99 17.92 -11.47 -35.77
N VAL A 100 17.14 -11.78 -34.72
CA VAL A 100 17.44 -11.38 -33.34
C VAL A 100 17.41 -12.61 -32.43
N ASN A 101 18.53 -12.90 -31.77
CA ASN A 101 18.54 -13.84 -30.65
C ASN A 101 17.81 -13.19 -29.46
N VAL A 102 16.51 -13.49 -29.32
CA VAL A 102 15.72 -13.03 -28.18
C VAL A 102 16.13 -13.82 -26.94
N GLU A 103 16.83 -13.17 -26.03
CA GLU A 103 17.19 -13.75 -24.73
C GLU A 103 16.02 -13.59 -23.75
N ILE A 104 15.50 -14.72 -23.27
CA ILE A 104 14.45 -14.76 -22.25
C ILE A 104 15.12 -15.03 -20.90
N GLN A 105 14.97 -14.11 -19.95
CA GLN A 105 15.47 -14.31 -18.59
C GLN A 105 14.57 -15.24 -17.78
N GLU A 106 13.25 -15.06 -17.89
CA GLU A 106 12.24 -15.88 -17.22
C GLU A 106 10.92 -15.74 -17.97
N ALA A 107 10.21 -16.85 -18.18
CA ALA A 107 8.83 -16.85 -18.63
C ALA A 107 7.95 -17.67 -17.67
N GLN A 108 6.84 -17.08 -17.22
CA GLN A 108 5.92 -17.74 -16.30
C GLN A 108 4.49 -17.24 -16.45
N ARG A 109 3.54 -18.12 -16.14
CA ARG A 109 2.13 -17.74 -16.04
C ARG A 109 1.87 -16.98 -14.74
N THR A 110 1.01 -15.97 -14.81
CA THR A 110 0.60 -15.18 -13.64
C THR A 110 -0.92 -15.30 -13.43
N PRO A 111 -1.39 -15.75 -12.24
CA PRO A 111 -0.59 -16.24 -11.11
C PRO A 111 0.06 -17.60 -11.39
N LEU A 112 1.20 -17.87 -10.75
CA LEU A 112 1.99 -19.10 -10.94
C LEU A 112 1.19 -20.38 -10.63
N ARG A 113 0.23 -20.29 -9.70
CA ARG A 113 -0.66 -21.41 -9.36
C ARG A 113 -1.99 -21.27 -10.08
N ARG A 114 -2.35 -22.32 -10.83
CA ARG A 114 -3.70 -22.49 -11.38
C ARG A 114 -4.71 -22.51 -10.25
N ASN A 115 -5.71 -21.63 -10.32
CA ASN A 115 -6.85 -21.69 -9.43
C ASN A 115 -7.88 -22.67 -10.00
N LEU A 116 -7.91 -23.90 -9.48
CA LEU A 116 -8.83 -24.95 -9.91
C LEU A 116 -10.32 -24.60 -9.68
N ASN A 117 -10.60 -23.60 -8.84
CA ASN A 117 -11.97 -23.13 -8.57
C ASN A 117 -12.40 -21.99 -9.51
N ARG A 118 -11.54 -21.56 -10.43
CA ARG A 118 -11.89 -20.55 -11.43
C ARG A 118 -12.63 -21.26 -12.56
N SER A 119 -13.90 -20.92 -12.78
CA SER A 119 -14.63 -21.46 -13.93
C SER A 119 -13.88 -21.11 -15.21
N SER A 120 -13.47 -22.12 -15.98
CA SER A 120 -13.05 -21.92 -17.36
C SER A 120 -14.26 -21.39 -18.13
N ALA A 121 -14.16 -20.16 -18.64
CA ALA A 121 -15.14 -19.62 -19.59
C ALA A 121 -14.96 -20.27 -20.95
#